data_AF-A0A3D2TLE9-F1
#
_entry.id   AF-A0A3D2TLE9-F1
#
_cell.length_a   1.000
_cell.length_b   1.000
_cell.length_c   1.000
_cell.angle_alpha   90.00
_cell.angle_beta   90.00
_cell.angle_gamma   90.00
#
_symmetry.space_group_name_H-M   'P 1'
#
loop_
_entity.id
_entity.type
_entity.pdbx_description
1 polymer ?
#
loop_
_entity_poly.entity_id
_entity_poly.type
_entity_poly.pdbx_seq_one_letter_code
_entity_poly.pdbx_strand_id
1 'polypeptide(L)'
;MSPAEIRAAVIDILETIAPDEDLSNLDDAKEFRDQMELDSMDFLDIVMELRKRYRVQVPEEDYENLVSMGSTVSYLEPKMADIPAE
;
A
#
# COMPACT_ATOMS: atom_id res chain seq x y z
N MET A 1 12.63 -6.00 -4.59
CA MET A 1 12.68 -5.06 -3.44
C MET A 1 12.59 -5.83 -2.13
N SER A 2 13.16 -5.30 -1.04
CA SER A 2 13.05 -5.84 0.32
C SER A 2 11.74 -5.37 0.99
N PRO A 3 11.23 -6.06 2.03
CA PRO A 3 10.00 -5.65 2.73
C PRO A 3 10.04 -4.20 3.25
N ALA A 4 11.20 -3.74 3.72
CA ALA A 4 11.39 -2.37 4.18
C ALA A 4 11.26 -1.32 3.04
N GLU A 5 11.72 -1.66 1.83
CA GLU A 5 11.62 -0.77 0.66
C GLU A 5 10.18 -0.70 0.15
N ILE A 6 9.48 -1.84 0.15
CA ILE A 6 8.06 -1.92 -0.20
C ILE A 6 7.23 -1.12 0.80
N ARG A 7 7.51 -1.25 2.09
CA ARG A 7 6.86 -0.46 3.14
C ARG A 7 7.07 1.05 2.91
N ALA A 8 8.30 1.48 2.62
CA ALA A 8 8.57 2.88 2.31
C ALA A 8 7.82 3.35 1.05
N ALA A 9 7.77 2.54 0.00
CA ALA A 9 7.00 2.83 -1.21
C ALA A 9 5.50 2.97 -0.95
N VAL A 10 4.92 2.09 -0.12
CA VAL A 10 3.50 2.15 0.25
C VAL A 10 3.23 3.39 1.09
N ILE A 11 4.11 3.73 2.05
CA ILE A 11 3.97 4.97 2.84
C ILE A 11 4.00 6.21 1.94
N ASP A 12 4.92 6.27 0.98
CA ASP A 12 5.00 7.40 0.03
C ASP A 12 3.73 7.54 -0.83
N ILE A 13 3.15 6.41 -1.26
CA ILE A 13 1.85 6.40 -1.96
C ILE A 13 0.74 6.90 -1.03
N LEU A 14 0.68 6.39 0.20
CA LEU A 14 -0.33 6.81 1.18
C LEU A 14 -0.20 8.30 1.50
N GLU A 15 1.01 8.83 1.63
CA GLU A 15 1.27 10.25 1.90
C GLU A 15 0.87 11.12 0.70
N THR A 16 1.00 10.60 -0.52
CA THR A 16 0.55 11.28 -1.74
C THR A 16 -0.98 11.39 -1.79
N ILE A 17 -1.69 10.35 -1.34
CA ILE A 17 -3.15 10.25 -1.44
C ILE A 17 -3.83 10.92 -0.25
N ALA A 18 -3.36 10.61 0.95
CA ALA A 18 -3.87 11.09 2.22
C ALA A 18 -2.75 11.80 3.01
N PRO A 19 -2.31 13.00 2.58
CA PRO A 19 -1.24 13.76 3.24
C PRO A 19 -1.62 14.27 4.63
N ASP A 20 -2.92 14.33 4.94
CA ASP A 20 -3.43 14.78 6.24
C ASP A 20 -3.39 13.67 7.31
N GLU A 21 -3.09 12.43 6.94
CA GLU A 21 -3.10 11.26 7.83
C GLU A 21 -1.75 11.02 8.51
N ASP A 22 -1.76 10.54 9.77
CA ASP A 22 -0.53 10.22 10.50
C ASP A 22 -0.01 8.82 10.13
N LEU A 23 0.81 8.77 9.09
CA LEU A 23 1.45 7.53 8.62
C LEU A 23 2.66 7.11 9.47
N SER A 24 3.12 7.98 10.37
CA SER A 24 4.31 7.77 11.19
C SER A 24 4.10 6.70 12.27
N ASN A 25 2.88 6.55 12.77
CA ASN A 25 2.50 5.59 13.81
C ASN A 25 1.60 4.44 13.30
N LEU A 26 1.59 4.19 11.99
CA LEU A 26 0.85 3.07 11.42
C LEU A 26 1.33 1.73 12.01
N ASP A 27 0.39 0.98 12.57
CA ASP A 27 0.57 -0.38 13.06
C ASP A 27 0.37 -1.36 11.91
N ASP A 28 1.39 -2.18 11.63
CA ASP A 28 1.38 -3.12 10.52
C ASP A 28 0.35 -4.23 10.68
N ALA A 29 -0.09 -4.51 11.91
CA ALA A 29 -1.08 -5.54 12.22
C ALA A 29 -2.53 -5.03 12.17
N LYS A 30 -2.73 -3.71 12.13
CA LYS A 30 -4.06 -3.10 12.08
C LYS A 30 -4.44 -2.70 10.67
N GLU A 31 -5.74 -2.65 10.42
CA GLU A 31 -6.27 -2.21 9.14
C GLU A 31 -6.06 -0.71 8.96
N PHE A 32 -5.74 -0.27 7.75
CA PHE A 32 -5.65 1.12 7.37
C PHE A 32 -6.96 1.82 7.69
N ARG A 33 -8.12 1.24 7.33
CA ARG A 33 -9.45 1.85 7.62
C ARG A 33 -9.75 2.11 9.10
N ASP A 34 -9.09 1.40 10.02
CA ASP A 34 -9.26 1.63 11.47
C ASP A 34 -8.29 2.68 12.02
N GLN A 35 -7.17 2.89 11.33
CA GLN A 35 -6.10 3.83 11.73
C GLN A 35 -6.16 5.13 10.95
N MET A 36 -6.75 5.05 9.77
CA MET A 36 -6.86 6.05 8.74
C MET A 36 -8.32 6.10 8.29
N GLU A 37 -8.86 7.31 8.08
CA GLU A 37 -10.20 7.53 7.55
C GLU A 37 -10.22 7.36 6.03
N LEU A 38 -9.69 6.23 5.52
CA LEU A 38 -9.62 5.94 4.09
C LEU A 38 -11.02 5.74 3.51
N ASP A 39 -11.38 6.59 2.56
CA ASP A 39 -12.59 6.45 1.79
C ASP A 39 -12.41 5.48 0.61
N SER A 40 -13.53 5.07 0.02
CA SER A 40 -13.53 4.24 -1.20
C SER A 40 -12.75 4.85 -2.37
N MET A 41 -12.61 6.17 -2.43
CA MET A 41 -11.82 6.87 -3.44
C MET A 41 -10.32 6.74 -3.16
N ASP A 42 -9.90 7.02 -1.92
CA ASP A 42 -8.48 6.90 -1.52
C ASP A 42 -7.96 5.49 -1.76
N PHE A 43 -8.78 4.48 -1.44
CA PHE A 43 -8.43 3.09 -1.70
C PHE A 43 -8.19 2.80 -3.19
N LEU A 44 -9.06 3.31 -4.07
CA LEU A 44 -8.89 3.15 -5.51
C LEU A 44 -7.62 3.87 -6.01
N ASP A 45 -7.31 5.03 -5.47
CA ASP A 45 -6.09 5.77 -5.80
C ASP A 45 -4.84 5.00 -5.38
N ILE A 46 -4.84 4.31 -4.22
CA ILE A 46 -3.73 3.45 -3.78
C ILE A 46 -3.48 2.34 -4.81
N VAL A 47 -4.56 1.64 -5.22
CA VAL A 47 -4.49 0.56 -6.20
C VAL A 47 -4.01 1.09 -7.56
N MET A 48 -4.49 2.25 -7.98
CA MET A 48 -4.07 2.89 -9.23
C MET A 48 -2.61 3.28 -9.21
N GLU A 49 -2.11 3.83 -8.10
CA GLU A 49 -0.73 4.28 -7.99
C GLU A 49 0.25 3.10 -7.91
N LEU A 50 -0.11 2.02 -7.20
CA LEU A 50 0.62 0.75 -7.23
C LEU A 50 0.73 0.20 -8.65
N ARG A 51 -0.36 0.25 -9.42
CA ARG A 51 -0.38 -0.17 -10.83
C ARG A 51 0.47 0.74 -11.72
N LYS A 52 0.47 2.05 -11.48
CA LYS A 52 1.17 3.02 -12.33
C LYS A 52 2.67 3.03 -12.06
N ARG A 53 3.08 3.05 -10.79
CA ARG A 53 4.49 3.08 -10.37
C ARG A 53 5.16 1.72 -10.52
N TYR A 54 4.49 0.67 -10.08
CA TYR A 54 5.09 -0.67 -9.96
C TYR A 54 4.51 -1.68 -10.95
N ARG A 55 3.56 -1.31 -11.81
CA ARG A 55 2.88 -2.25 -12.73
C ARG A 55 2.20 -3.42 -12.00
N VAL A 56 1.92 -3.27 -10.70
CA VAL A 56 1.23 -4.27 -9.90
C VAL A 56 -0.27 -4.10 -10.11
N GLN A 57 -0.93 -5.15 -10.60
CA GLN A 57 -2.39 -5.17 -10.67
C GLN A 57 -2.92 -5.87 -9.42
N VAL A 58 -3.83 -5.18 -8.73
CA VAL A 58 -4.59 -5.73 -7.61
C VAL A 58 -6.05 -5.84 -8.04
N PRO A 59 -6.56 -7.05 -8.28
CA PRO A 59 -7.97 -7.27 -8.57
C PRO A 59 -8.82 -7.02 -7.31
N GLU A 60 -10.12 -6.78 -7.49
CA GLU A 60 -11.05 -6.49 -6.38
C GLU A 60 -11.11 -7.62 -5.35
N GLU A 61 -10.92 -8.87 -5.78
CA GLU A 61 -10.83 -10.05 -4.91
C GLU A 61 -9.64 -9.99 -3.93
N ASP A 62 -8.57 -9.28 -4.29
CA ASP A 62 -7.38 -9.13 -3.46
C ASP A 62 -7.41 -7.86 -2.61
N TYR A 63 -8.49 -7.09 -2.62
CA TYR A 63 -8.60 -5.87 -1.81
C TYR A 63 -8.52 -6.18 -0.32
N GLU A 64 -8.96 -7.36 0.11
CA GLU A 64 -8.79 -7.84 1.48
C GLU A 64 -7.32 -8.00 1.89
N ASN A 65 -6.40 -8.20 0.93
CA ASN A 65 -4.96 -8.27 1.19
C ASN A 65 -4.31 -6.88 1.33
N LEU A 66 -4.99 -5.82 0.89
CA LEU A 66 -4.53 -4.44 1.00
C LEU A 66 -5.08 -3.70 2.23
N VAL A 67 -5.71 -4.43 3.17
CA VAL A 67 -6.37 -3.79 4.31
C VAL A 67 -5.39 -3.30 5.37
N SER A 68 -4.20 -3.91 5.51
CA SER A 68 -3.18 -3.53 6.49
C SER A 68 -1.81 -3.39 5.83
N MET A 69 -0.88 -2.68 6.48
CA MET A 69 0.48 -2.54 5.96
C MET A 69 1.20 -3.90 5.91
N GLY A 70 1.03 -4.74 6.92
CA GLY A 70 1.63 -6.08 6.93
C GLY A 70 1.15 -6.96 5.78
N SER A 71 -0.17 -7.02 5.56
CA SER A 71 -0.75 -7.80 4.45
C SER A 71 -0.36 -7.21 3.09
N THR A 72 -0.35 -5.87 2.97
CA THR A 72 0.04 -5.17 1.74
C THR A 72 1.49 -5.47 1.39
N VAL A 73 2.42 -5.33 2.33
CA VAL A 73 3.84 -5.62 2.10
C VAL A 73 4.04 -7.08 1.72
N SER A 74 3.40 -8.01 2.44
CA SER A 74 3.48 -9.45 2.18
C SER A 74 2.91 -9.82 0.80
N TYR A 75 1.83 -9.16 0.38
CA TYR A 75 1.22 -9.35 -0.93
C TYR A 75 2.06 -8.74 -2.08
N LEU A 76 2.65 -7.56 -1.84
CA LEU A 76 3.47 -6.86 -2.82
C LEU A 76 4.88 -7.46 -2.93
N GLU A 77 5.42 -8.08 -1.88
CA GLU A 77 6.75 -8.71 -1.89
C GLU A 77 7.01 -9.62 -3.09
N PRO A 78 6.20 -10.66 -3.37
CA PRO A 78 6.39 -11.50 -4.54
C PRO A 78 6.12 -10.77 -5.86
N LYS A 79 5.27 -9.72 -5.87
CA LYS A 79 4.92 -8.97 -7.09
C LYS A 79 5.96 -7.92 -7.47
N MET A 80 6.66 -7.38 -6.47
CA MET A 80 7.73 -6.39 -6.60
C MET A 80 9.13 -7.01 -6.53
N ALA A 81 9.22 -8.34 -6.43
CA ALA A 81 10.49 -9.06 -6.45
C ALA A 81 11.29 -8.79 -7.74
N ASP A 82 10.60 -8.76 -8.88
CA ASP A 82 11.18 -8.50 -10.21
C ASP A 82 11.30 -7.01 -10.59
N ILE A 83 10.83 -6.11 -9.72
CA ILE A 83 10.92 -4.66 -9.97
C ILE A 83 12.24 -4.16 -9.37
N PRO A 84 13.18 -3.67 -10.20
CA PRO A 84 14.37 -3.03 -9.68
C PRO A 84 13.97 -1.76 -8.92
N ALA A 85 14.51 -1.58 -7.71
CA ALA A 85 14.51 -0.29 -7.05
C ALA A 85 15.39 0.64 -7.89
N GLU A 86 14.77 1.56 -8.65
CA GLU A 86 15.48 2.57 -9.45
C GLU A 86 15.85 3.78 -8.59
#